data_AF-A0A1D1XS68-F1
#
_entry.id   AF-A0A1D1XS68-F1
#
_cell.length_a   1.000
_cell.length_b   1.000
_cell.length_c   1.000
_cell.angle_alpha   90.00
_cell.angle_beta   90.00
_cell.angle_gamma   90.00
#
_symmetry.space_group_name_H-M   'P 1'
#
loop_
_entity.id
_entity.type
_entity.pdbx_description
1 polymer ?
#
loop_
_entity_poly.entity_id
_entity_poly.type
_entity_poly.pdbx_seq_one_letter_code
_entity_poly.pdbx_strand_id
1 'polypeptide(L)'
;MASKLHQLQSKAVQASQFVAKHGCEYYKQLLERNQQCIQHPPSVEKCNELSKQLFYTRLASIPGRYESFWKELDCMKQLWKNRADLKVEDAGVAALFGMELFAWFWAGEIVGRGFTLTGYHV
;
A
#
# COMPACT_ATOMS: atom_id res chain seq x y z
N MET A 1 -8.76 -30.26 2.80
CA MET A 1 -8.14 -28.92 2.92
C MET A 1 -6.61 -28.95 3.03
N ALA A 2 -5.98 -29.94 3.66
CA ALA A 2 -4.51 -30.06 3.75
C ALA A 2 -3.76 -30.16 2.40
N SER A 3 -4.33 -30.82 1.39
CA SER A 3 -3.70 -30.94 0.05
C SER A 3 -3.54 -29.59 -0.68
N LYS A 4 -4.45 -28.63 -0.45
CA LYS A 4 -4.34 -27.27 -1.02
C LYS A 4 -3.23 -26.46 -0.35
N LEU A 5 -3.00 -26.65 0.95
CA LEU A 5 -1.91 -26.01 1.69
C LEU A 5 -0.55 -26.55 1.21
N HIS A 6 -0.44 -27.86 0.96
CA HIS A 6 0.78 -28.45 0.43
C HIS A 6 1.07 -27.99 -1.02
N GLN A 7 0.02 -27.81 -1.84
CA GLN A 7 0.15 -27.20 -3.18
C GLN A 7 0.54 -25.72 -3.13
N LEU A 8 0.05 -24.95 -2.15
CA LEU A 8 0.45 -23.57 -1.95
C LEU A 8 1.90 -23.48 -1.47
N GLN A 9 2.31 -24.37 -0.56
CA GLN A 9 3.68 -24.44 -0.09
C GLN A 9 4.66 -24.79 -1.22
N SER A 10 4.34 -25.78 -2.06
CA SER A 10 5.19 -26.15 -3.19
C SER A 10 5.29 -25.03 -4.24
N LYS A 11 4.17 -24.34 -4.52
CA LYS A 11 4.17 -23.15 -5.39
C LYS A 11 4.92 -21.96 -4.79
N ALA A 12 4.83 -21.75 -3.48
CA ALA A 12 5.59 -20.72 -2.78
C ALA A 12 7.09 -21.01 -2.82
N VAL A 13 7.51 -22.27 -2.63
CA VAL A 13 8.91 -22.68 -2.77
C VAL A 13 9.40 -22.48 -4.21
N GLN A 14 8.59 -22.82 -5.21
CA GLN A 14 8.92 -22.61 -6.62
C GLN A 14 9.02 -21.12 -6.98
N ALA A 15 8.12 -20.29 -6.44
CA ALA A 15 8.17 -18.84 -6.59
C ALA A 15 9.41 -18.25 -5.91
N SER A 16 9.76 -18.70 -4.70
CA SER A 16 10.98 -18.30 -4.01
C SER A 16 12.24 -18.72 -4.76
N GLN A 17 12.27 -19.92 -5.35
CA GLN A 17 13.37 -20.36 -6.22
C GLN A 17 13.47 -19.53 -7.49
N PHE A 18 12.34 -19.14 -8.08
CA PHE A 18 12.29 -18.27 -9.25
C PHE A 18 12.80 -16.86 -8.92
N VAL A 19 12.36 -16.28 -7.79
CA VAL A 19 12.85 -14.99 -7.28
C VAL A 19 14.32 -15.08 -6.89
N ALA A 20 14.80 -16.18 -6.33
CA ALA A 20 16.21 -16.34 -6.02
C ALA A 20 17.09 -16.43 -7.28
N LYS A 21 16.61 -17.11 -8.34
CA LYS A 21 17.34 -17.27 -9.59
C LYS A 21 17.29 -16.04 -10.50
N HIS A 22 16.13 -15.40 -10.61
CA HIS A 22 15.90 -14.28 -11.55
C HIS A 22 15.72 -12.93 -10.86
N GLY A 23 15.58 -12.88 -9.54
CA GLY A 23 15.34 -11.63 -8.81
C GLY A 23 16.54 -10.67 -8.87
N CYS A 24 17.78 -11.19 -8.92
CA CYS A 24 18.96 -10.34 -9.07
C CYS A 24 19.02 -9.69 -10.46
N GLU A 25 18.71 -10.44 -11.53
CA GLU A 25 18.63 -9.89 -12.89
C GLU A 25 17.47 -8.93 -13.06
N TYR A 26 16.29 -9.28 -12.50
CA TYR A 26 15.12 -8.41 -12.52
C TYR A 26 15.37 -7.11 -11.75
N TYR A 27 16.04 -7.19 -10.59
CA TYR A 27 16.43 -6.04 -9.79
C TYR A 27 17.39 -5.12 -10.54
N LYS A 28 18.41 -5.69 -11.22
CA LYS A 28 19.34 -4.94 -12.08
C LYS A 28 18.60 -4.24 -13.22
N GLN A 29 17.76 -4.97 -13.95
CA GLN A 29 16.98 -4.40 -15.06
C GLN A 29 16.05 -3.28 -14.58
N LEU A 30 15.48 -3.41 -13.38
CA LEU A 30 14.63 -2.39 -12.78
C LEU A 30 15.43 -1.16 -12.36
N LEU A 31 16.62 -1.33 -11.79
CA LEU A 31 17.57 -0.26 -11.51
C LEU A 31 17.98 0.48 -12.78
N GLU A 32 18.31 -0.26 -13.84
CA GLU A 32 18.73 0.31 -15.13
C GLU A 32 17.63 1.16 -15.75
N ARG A 33 16.36 0.70 -15.69
CA ARG A 33 15.18 1.48 -16.13
C ARG A 33 14.91 2.70 -15.27
N ASN A 34 15.22 2.65 -13.98
CA ASN A 34 14.96 3.72 -13.00
C ASN A 34 16.19 4.60 -12.74
N GLN A 35 17.23 4.53 -13.57
CA GLN A 35 18.46 5.36 -13.42
C GLN A 35 18.17 6.86 -13.28
N GLN A 36 17.13 7.35 -13.94
CA GLN A 36 16.68 8.75 -13.86
C GLN A 36 16.20 9.18 -12.46
N CYS A 37 15.78 8.23 -11.62
CA CYS A 37 15.35 8.47 -10.23
C CYS A 37 16.46 8.22 -9.20
N ILE A 38 17.62 7.71 -9.64
CA ILE A 38 18.73 7.32 -8.75
C ILE A 38 19.73 8.47 -8.66
N GLN A 39 19.86 9.03 -7.47
CA GLN A 39 20.83 10.09 -7.18
C GLN A 39 22.21 9.46 -6.91
N HIS A 40 23.23 9.89 -7.66
CA HIS A 40 24.63 9.58 -7.40
C HIS A 40 25.35 10.83 -6.86
N PRO A 41 26.20 10.73 -5.82
CA PRO A 41 26.68 9.53 -5.13
C PRO A 41 25.71 9.01 -4.04
N PRO A 42 25.65 7.68 -3.80
CA PRO A 42 24.90 7.07 -2.70
C PRO A 42 25.61 7.27 -1.35
N SER A 43 25.78 8.54 -0.96
CA SER A 43 26.39 8.92 0.31
C SER A 43 25.32 9.05 1.40
N VAL A 44 25.67 8.71 2.64
CA VAL A 44 24.75 8.76 3.80
C VAL A 44 24.18 10.17 3.99
N GLU A 45 24.98 11.21 3.75
CA GLU A 45 24.54 12.61 3.82
C GLU A 45 23.48 12.94 2.77
N LYS A 46 23.66 12.48 1.52
CA LYS A 46 22.69 12.70 0.45
C LYS A 46 21.38 11.96 0.70
N CYS A 47 21.46 10.76 1.27
CA CYS A 47 20.28 10.00 1.68
C CYS A 47 19.49 10.73 2.78
N ASN A 48 20.18 11.30 3.77
CA ASN A 48 19.57 12.10 4.82
C ASN A 48 18.91 13.38 4.26
N GLU A 49 19.57 14.08 3.34
CA GLU A 49 19.01 15.25 2.66
C GLU A 49 17.74 14.89 1.86
N LEU A 50 17.80 13.85 1.04
CA LEU A 50 16.65 13.38 0.25
C LEU A 50 15.48 12.94 1.14
N SER A 51 15.77 12.27 2.26
CA SER A 51 14.75 11.90 3.26
C SER A 51 14.05 13.14 3.83
N LYS A 52 14.82 14.17 4.21
CA LYS A 52 14.27 15.44 4.69
C LYS A 52 13.46 16.15 3.61
N GLN A 53 13.97 16.22 2.38
CA GLN A 53 13.24 16.81 1.25
C GLN A 53 11.93 16.09 0.98
N LEU A 54 11.94 14.75 0.99
CA LEU A 54 10.73 13.95 0.84
C LEU A 54 9.75 14.23 1.97
N PHE A 55 10.22 14.27 3.22
CA PHE A 55 9.38 14.59 4.37
C PHE A 55 8.72 15.96 4.25
N TYR A 56 9.49 17.02 3.97
CA TYR A 56 8.94 18.37 3.81
C TYR A 56 8.03 18.50 2.59
N THR A 57 8.34 17.85 1.48
CA THR A 57 7.47 17.83 0.30
C THR A 57 6.15 17.13 0.60
N ARG A 58 6.19 16.02 1.36
CA ARG A 58 4.98 15.32 1.80
C ARG A 58 4.16 16.21 2.72
N LEU A 59 4.78 16.88 3.70
CA LEU A 59 4.08 17.83 4.59
C LEU A 59 3.44 18.98 3.81
N ALA A 60 4.15 19.58 2.86
CA ALA A 60 3.63 20.66 2.03
C ALA A 60 2.44 20.21 1.15
N SER A 61 2.38 18.92 0.79
CA SER A 61 1.27 18.37 0.00
C SER A 61 0.01 18.05 0.83
N ILE A 62 0.09 18.02 2.17
CA ILE A 62 -1.04 17.71 3.06
C ILE A 62 -2.23 18.66 2.86
N PRO A 63 -2.09 20.00 2.87
CA PRO A 63 -3.23 20.90 2.72
C PRO A 63 -3.94 20.69 1.37
N GLY A 64 -3.20 20.50 0.28
CA GLY A 64 -3.78 20.23 -1.04
C GLY A 64 -4.57 18.92 -1.06
N ARG A 65 -4.04 17.86 -0.43
CA ARG A 65 -4.75 16.57 -0.31
C ARG A 65 -6.01 16.68 0.56
N TYR A 66 -5.95 17.45 1.64
CA TYR A 66 -7.10 17.70 2.51
C TYR A 66 -8.23 18.40 1.75
N GLU A 67 -7.89 19.39 0.93
CA GLU A 67 -8.86 20.10 0.10
C GLU A 67 -9.51 19.19 -0.96
N SER A 68 -8.73 18.33 -1.63
CA SER A 68 -9.26 17.29 -2.54
C SER A 68 -10.18 16.33 -1.82
N PHE A 69 -9.78 15.83 -0.64
CA PHE A 69 -10.59 14.93 0.16
C PHE A 69 -11.93 15.54 0.56
N TRP A 70 -11.96 16.82 0.95
CA TRP A 70 -13.22 17.51 1.24
C TRP A 70 -14.12 17.66 0.02
N LYS A 71 -13.56 17.91 -1.17
CA LYS A 71 -14.33 17.95 -2.42
C LYS A 71 -14.94 16.58 -2.75
N GLU A 72 -14.18 15.50 -2.58
CA GLU A 72 -14.67 14.13 -2.77
C GLU A 72 -15.76 13.76 -1.75
N LEU A 73 -15.61 14.16 -0.48
CA LEU A 73 -16.65 13.97 0.53
C LEU A 73 -17.92 14.77 0.24
N ASP A 74 -17.81 16.01 -0.23
CA ASP A 74 -18.97 16.81 -0.60
C ASP A 74 -19.71 16.20 -1.80
N CYS A 75 -18.96 15.68 -2.79
CA CYS A 75 -19.51 14.92 -3.91
C CYS A 75 -20.26 13.66 -3.43
N MET A 76 -19.66 12.86 -2.54
CA MET A 76 -20.33 11.71 -1.92
C MET A 76 -21.59 12.12 -1.16
N LYS A 77 -21.56 13.24 -0.43
CA LYS A 77 -22.72 13.76 0.31
C LYS A 77 -23.86 14.16 -0.62
N GLN A 78 -23.54 14.72 -1.78
CA GLN A 78 -24.51 15.09 -2.80
C GLN A 78 -25.10 13.86 -3.51
N LEU A 79 -24.29 12.84 -3.77
CA LEU A 79 -24.74 11.52 -4.25
C LEU A 79 -25.68 10.85 -3.23
N TRP A 80 -25.34 10.90 -1.94
CA TRP A 80 -26.18 10.37 -0.86
C TRP A 80 -27.53 11.08 -0.77
N LYS A 81 -27.58 12.41 -0.96
CA LYS A 81 -28.84 13.17 -1.01
C LYS A 81 -29.73 12.72 -2.18
N ASN A 82 -29.14 12.30 -3.30
CA ASN A 82 -29.82 11.78 -4.47
C ASN A 82 -29.88 10.24 -4.48
N ARG A 83 -30.11 9.60 -3.32
CA ARG A 83 -29.98 8.14 -3.14
C ARG A 83 -30.82 7.27 -4.09
N ALA A 84 -31.80 7.84 -4.77
CA ALA A 84 -32.68 7.14 -5.70
C ALA A 84 -31.99 6.83 -7.05
N ASP A 85 -30.91 7.54 -7.40
CA ASP A 85 -30.15 7.36 -8.65
C ASP A 85 -28.74 6.77 -8.40
N LEU A 86 -28.54 6.11 -7.24
CA LEU A 86 -27.24 5.53 -6.91
C LEU A 86 -27.00 4.24 -7.73
N LYS A 87 -26.01 4.29 -8.63
CA LYS A 87 -25.53 3.14 -9.37
C LYS A 87 -24.90 2.11 -8.42
N VAL A 88 -25.16 0.83 -8.70
CA VAL A 88 -24.60 -0.31 -7.95
C VAL A 88 -23.06 -0.31 -8.00
N GLU A 89 -22.46 0.25 -9.05
CA GLU A 89 -21.00 0.40 -9.18
C GLU A 89 -20.40 1.32 -8.11
N ASP A 90 -20.99 2.49 -7.84
CA ASP A 90 -20.50 3.41 -6.80
C ASP A 90 -20.60 2.79 -5.40
N ALA A 91 -21.68 2.06 -5.13
CA ALA A 91 -21.83 1.31 -3.89
C ALA A 91 -20.79 0.19 -3.75
N GLY A 92 -20.44 -0.48 -4.86
CA GLY A 92 -19.39 -1.49 -4.90
C GLY A 92 -18.00 -0.92 -4.62
N VAL A 93 -17.66 0.22 -5.22
CA VAL A 93 -16.39 0.91 -4.96
C VAL A 93 -16.29 1.36 -3.50
N ALA A 94 -17.36 1.95 -2.95
CA ALA A 94 -17.39 2.35 -1.55
C ALA A 94 -17.23 1.15 -0.59
N ALA A 95 -17.86 0.01 -0.91
CA ALA A 95 -17.71 -1.22 -0.13
C ALA A 95 -16.28 -1.77 -0.16
N LEU A 96 -15.64 -1.81 -1.33
CA LEU A 96 -14.25 -2.23 -1.46
C LEU A 96 -13.29 -1.31 -0.69
N PHE A 97 -13.52 0.01 -0.78
CA PHE A 97 -12.74 0.98 -0.02
C PHE A 97 -12.91 0.78 1.49
N GLY A 98 -14.14 0.57 1.97
CA GLY A 98 -14.40 0.26 3.39
C GLY A 98 -13.74 -1.04 3.85
N MET A 99 -13.73 -2.06 3.00
CA MET A 99 -13.05 -3.33 3.28
C MET A 99 -11.53 -3.16 3.38
N GLU A 100 -10.93 -2.38 2.48
CA GLU A 100 -9.49 -2.09 2.51
C GLU A 100 -9.10 -1.28 3.75
N LEU A 101 -9.91 -0.29 4.15
CA LEU A 101 -9.71 0.44 5.41
C LEU A 101 -9.78 -0.49 6.62
N PHE A 102 -10.72 -1.43 6.65
CA PHE A 102 -10.84 -2.41 7.73
C PHE A 102 -9.64 -3.35 7.79
N ALA A 103 -9.15 -3.81 6.64
CA ALA A 103 -7.94 -4.63 6.56
C ALA A 103 -6.71 -3.86 7.07
N TRP A 104 -6.56 -2.58 6.69
CA TRP A 104 -5.48 -1.73 7.21
C TRP A 104 -5.58 -1.47 8.70
N PHE A 105 -6.79 -1.29 9.24
CA PHE A 105 -7.01 -1.17 10.69
C PHE A 105 -6.55 -2.43 11.43
N TRP A 106 -6.94 -3.62 10.95
CA TRP A 106 -6.47 -4.90 11.50
C TRP A 106 -4.95 -5.06 11.42
N ALA A 107 -4.35 -4.68 10.29
CA ALA A 107 -2.90 -4.70 10.14
C ALA A 107 -2.21 -3.77 11.15
N GLY A 108 -2.75 -2.58 11.37
CA GLY A 108 -2.30 -1.65 12.41
C GLY A 108 -2.44 -2.23 13.82
N GLU A 109 -3.53 -2.92 14.11
CA GLU A 109 -3.73 -3.61 15.39
C GLU A 109 -2.68 -4.72 15.61
N ILE A 110 -2.38 -5.53 14.58
CA ILE A 110 -1.34 -6.56 14.64
C ILE A 110 0.03 -5.93 14.92
N VAL A 111 0.37 -4.82 14.25
CA VAL A 111 1.63 -4.10 14.47
C VAL A 111 1.67 -3.51 15.88
N GLY A 112 0.58 -2.90 16.35
CA GLY A 112 0.46 -2.33 17.70
C GLY A 112 0.55 -3.36 18.82
N ARG A 113 0.21 -4.62 18.53
CA ARG A 113 0.31 -5.76 19.45
C ARG A 113 1.65 -6.48 19.38
N GLY A 114 2.63 -5.96 18.63
CA GLY A 114 3.96 -6.55 18.52
C GLY A 114 4.04 -7.76 17.58
N PHE A 115 3.25 -7.74 16.49
CA PHE A 115 3.16 -8.81 15.48
C PHE A 115 2.53 -10.12 15.99
N THR A 116 1.78 -10.09 17.09
CA THR A 116 1.02 -11.25 17.55
C THR A 116 -0.22 -11.45 16.66
N LEU A 117 -0.15 -12.42 15.75
CA LEU A 117 -1.24 -12.77 14.84
C LEU A 117 -2.40 -13.49 15.54
N THR A 118 -2.21 -13.98 16.76
CA THR A 118 -3.18 -14.81 17.50
C THR A 118 -3.41 -14.27 18.91
N GLY A 119 -4.50 -13.52 19.11
CA GLY A 119 -5.04 -13.23 20.45
C GLY A 119 -4.18 -12.27 21.30
N TYR A 120 -4.83 -11.58 22.25
CA TYR A 120 -4.10 -10.70 23.16
C TYR A 120 -3.40 -11.63 24.14
N HIS A 121 -2.12 -11.40 24.41
CA HIS A 121 -1.47 -12.08 25.53
C HIS A 121 -2.17 -11.58 26.81
N VAL A 122 -3.04 -12.42 27.36
CA VAL A 122 -3.50 -12.36 28.76
C VAL A 122 -2.41 -12.95 29.63
#